data_AF-A0A1G8HAI9-F1
#
_entry.id   AF-A0A1G8HAI9-F1
#
_cell.length_a   1.000
_cell.length_b   1.000
_cell.length_c   1.000
_cell.angle_alpha   90.00
_cell.angle_beta   90.00
_cell.angle_gamma   90.00
#
_symmetry.space_group_name_H-M   'P 1'
#
loop_
_entity.id
_entity.type
_entity.pdbx_description
1 polymer ?
#
loop_
_entity_poly.entity_id
_entity_poly.type
_entity_poly.pdbx_seq_one_letter_code
_entity_poly.pdbx_strand_id
1 'polypeptide(L)' 'MAGRFELYFDGEKRYRFRLTGDDGATLVTSEPYSDKPTAVAGINGIRDCASTALISDLTDGDEYE' A
#
# COMPACT_ATOMS: atom_id res chain seq x y z
N MET A 1 -3.06 16.65 -7.68
CA MET A 1 -1.85 16.59 -6.84
C MET A 1 -1.38 15.13 -6.84
N ALA A 2 -0.32 14.76 -6.11
CA ALA A 2 0.16 13.38 -6.07
C ALA A 2 -0.17 12.77 -4.71
N GLY A 3 -0.61 11.51 -4.71
CA GLY A 3 -0.84 10.75 -3.48
C GLY A 3 0.42 10.65 -2.61
N ARG A 4 0.23 10.49 -1.30
CA ARG A 4 1.30 10.51 -0.30
C ARG A 4 1.45 9.16 0.40
N PHE A 5 2.68 8.69 0.50
CA PHE A 5 3.00 7.60 1.42
C PHE A 5 3.25 8.14 2.82
N GLU A 6 2.52 7.61 3.79
CA GLU A 6 2.63 7.96 5.20
C GLU A 6 3.10 6.75 5.99
N LEU A 7 4.30 6.82 6.57
CA LEU A 7 4.85 5.79 7.44
C LEU A 7 4.55 6.15 8.89
N TYR A 8 3.94 5.24 9.63
CA TYR A 8 3.54 5.44 11.02
C TYR A 8 3.83 4.18 11.85
N PHE A 9 3.85 4.37 13.17
CA PHE A 9 3.97 3.28 14.13
C PHE A 9 2.60 3.08 14.76
N ASP A 10 2.04 1.88 14.63
CA ASP A 10 0.70 1.59 15.09
C ASP A 10 0.64 1.29 16.61
N GLY A 11 -0.58 1.11 17.13
CA GLY A 11 -0.81 0.77 18.54
C GLY A 11 -0.31 -0.62 18.94
N GLU A 12 0.00 -1.48 17.96
CA GLU A 12 0.54 -2.84 18.16
C GLU A 12 2.08 -2.87 18.14
N LYS A 13 2.71 -1.69 18.13
CA LYS A 13 4.16 -1.52 18.06
C LYS A 13 4.78 -2.07 16.77
N ARG A 14 4.07 -1.92 15.65
CA ARG A 14 4.53 -2.30 14.31
C ARG A 14 4.64 -1.06 13.42
N TYR A 15 5.56 -1.12 12.46
CA TYR A 15 5.67 -0.10 11.42
C TYR A 15 4.68 -0.42 10.31
N ARG A 16 3.85 0.54 9.93
CA ARG A 16 2.94 0.41 8.78
C ARG A 16 3.08 1.64 7.91
N PHE A 17 2.77 1.50 6.63
CA PHE A 17 2.57 2.65 5.77
C PHE A 17 1.20 2.58 5.12
N ARG A 18 0.69 3.75 4.73
CA ARG A 18 -0.49 3.88 3.90
C ARG A 18 -0.23 4.84 2.74
N LEU A 19 -0.93 4.62 1.63
CA LEU A 19 -0.98 5.56 0.52
C LEU A 19 -2.30 6.32 0.60
N THR A 20 -2.24 7.64 0.64
CA THR A 20 -3.42 8.50 0.59
C THR A 20 -3.56 9.19 -0.77
N GLY A 21 -4.79 9.34 -1.24
CA GLY A 21 -5.14 10.16 -2.39
C GLY A 21 -5.06 11.66 -2.07
N ASP A 22 -5.26 12.49 -3.07
CA ASP A 22 -5.27 13.96 -2.91
C ASP A 22 -6.40 14.46 -2.00
N ASP A 23 -7.48 13.68 -1.91
CA ASP A 23 -8.64 13.90 -1.05
C ASP A 23 -8.40 13.42 0.40
N GLY A 24 -7.23 12.85 0.68
CA GLY A 24 -6.90 12.25 1.97
C GLY A 24 -7.49 10.85 2.18
N ALA A 25 -8.18 10.28 1.20
CA ALA A 25 -8.70 8.93 1.28
C ALA A 25 -7.55 7.92 1.30
N THR A 26 -7.64 6.89 2.15
CA THR A 26 -6.63 5.83 2.18
C THR A 26 -6.90 4.86 1.03
N LEU A 27 -5.95 4.77 0.10
CA LEU A 27 -6.00 3.89 -1.07
C LEU A 27 -5.42 2.51 -0.77
N VAL A 28 -4.32 2.47 -0.01
CA VAL A 28 -3.61 1.23 0.34
C VAL A 28 -3.12 1.33 1.78
N THR A 29 -3.19 0.23 2.52
CA THR A 29 -2.52 0.06 3.82
C THR A 29 -1.62 -1.17 3.75
N SER A 30 -0.40 -1.03 4.25
CA SER A 30 0.56 -2.13 4.28
C SER A 30 0.28 -3.11 5.41
N GLU A 31 0.83 -4.31 5.25
CA GLU A 31 1.02 -5.23 6.38
C GLU A 31 1.96 -4.62 7.44
N PRO A 32 1.91 -5.12 8.69
CA PRO A 32 2.82 -4.71 9.75
C PRO A 32 4.25 -5.18 9.51
N TYR A 33 5.19 -4.24 9.57
CA TYR A 33 6.63 -4.47 9.55
C TYR A 33 7.23 -4.44 10.95
N SER A 34 8.30 -5.20 11.15
CA SER A 34 9.04 -5.26 12.40
C SER A 34 9.93 -4.03 12.63
N ASP A 35 10.41 -3.40 11.55
CA ASP A 35 11.35 -2.28 11.60
C ASP A 35 11.09 -1.24 10.50
N LYS A 36 11.52 0.00 10.79
CA LYS A 36 11.34 1.15 9.90
C LYS A 36 12.04 0.99 8.54
N PRO A 37 13.32 0.53 8.47
CA PRO A 37 14.00 0.33 7.19
C PRO A 37 13.26 -0.62 6.25
N THR A 38 12.73 -1.73 6.77
CA THR A 38 11.99 -2.72 5.95
C THR A 38 10.69 -2.12 5.42
N ALA A 39 9.96 -1.35 6.22
CA ALA A 39 8.76 -0.65 5.75
C ALA A 39 9.08 0.37 4.64
N VAL A 40 10.20 1.10 4.76
CA VAL A 40 10.67 2.04 3.72
C VAL A 40 11.09 1.30 2.45
N ALA A 41 11.77 0.16 2.57
CA ALA A 41 12.11 -0.69 1.44
C ALA A 41 10.85 -1.18 0.71
N GLY A 42 9.78 -1.53 1.44
CA GLY A 42 8.48 -1.86 0.87
C GLY A 42 7.87 -0.73 0.05
N ILE A 43 7.89 0.52 0.56
CA ILE A 43 7.43 1.70 -0.18
C ILE A 43 8.20 1.88 -1.49
N ASN A 44 9.53 1.75 -1.45
CA ASN A 44 10.36 1.88 -2.65
C ASN A 44 10.05 0.78 -3.66
N GLY A 45 9.93 -0.48 -3.23
CA GLY A 45 9.53 -1.57 -4.11
C GLY A 45 8.18 -1.35 -4.76
N ILE A 46 7.19 -0.81 -4.04
CA ILE A 46 5.90 -0.43 -4.63
C ILE A 46 6.09 0.68 -5.66
N ARG A 47 6.86 1.73 -5.37
CA ARG A 47 7.08 2.83 -6.33
C ARG A 47 7.72 2.36 -7.62
N ASP A 48 8.72 1.48 -7.50
CA ASP A 48 9.45 0.95 -8.64
C ASP A 48 8.55 0.04 -9.50
N CYS A 49 7.80 -0.87 -8.86
CA CYS A 49 6.95 -1.83 -9.56
C CYS A 49 5.61 -1.23 -10.05
N ALA A 50 4.93 -0.41 -9.24
CA ALA A 50 3.57 0.05 -9.51
C ALA A 50 3.46 0.93 -10.75
N SER A 51 4.56 1.61 -11.13
CA SER A 51 4.59 2.45 -12.33
C SER A 51 4.42 1.63 -13.63
N THR A 52 4.80 0.35 -13.63
CA THR A 52 4.76 -0.54 -14.80
C THR A 52 3.97 -1.83 -14.57
N ALA A 53 3.37 -2.01 -13.40
CA ALA A 53 2.66 -3.23 -13.05
C ALA A 53 1.43 -3.44 -13.95
N LEU A 54 1.22 -4.68 -14.38
CA LEU A 54 0.02 -5.09 -15.11
C LEU A 54 -1.08 -5.46 -14.11
N ILE A 55 -2.33 -5.14 -14.47
CA ILE A 55 -3.51 -5.54 -13.71
C ILE A 55 -3.87 -6.96 -14.14
N SER A 56 -3.93 -7.88 -13.16
CA SER A 56 -4.51 -9.21 -13.35
C SER A 56 -5.76 -9.30 -12.50
N ASP A 57 -6.89 -9.58 -13.15
CA ASP A 57 -8.13 -9.87 -12.44
C ASP A 57 -8.10 -11.33 -11.97
N LEU A 58 -8.32 -11.53 -10.67
CA LEU A 58 -8.37 -12.84 -10.02
C LEU A 58 -9.70 -13.05 -9.28
N THR A 59 -10.73 -12.25 -9.57
CA THR A 59 -12.07 -12.56 -9.09
C THR A 59 -12.57 -13.80 -9.84
N ASP A 60 -12.79 -14.89 -9.10
CA ASP A 60 -13.38 -16.10 -9.66
C ASP A 60 -14.84 -15.78 -9.99
N GLY A 61 -15.17 -15.74 -11.28
CA GLY A 61 -16.52 -15.67 -11.85
C GLY A 61 -17.55 -14.82 -11.10
N ASP A 62 -17.81 -13.61 -11.59
CA ASP A 62 -19.13 -13.00 -11.49
C ASP A 62 -20.15 -13.90 -12.25
N GLU A 63 -20.55 -15.03 -11.68
CA GLU A 63 -21.83 -15.69 -11.97
C GLU A 63 -22.93 -14.80 -11.36
N TYR A 64 -23.30 -13.75 -12.08
CA TYR A 64 -24.61 -13.14 -11.93
C TYR A 64 -25.64 -14.05 -12.62
N GLU A 65 -26.40 -14.82 -11.83
CA GLU A 65 -27.78 -15.18 -12.20
C GLU A 65 -28.72 -14.00 -11.94
#